data_AF-A0A943AGC3-F1
#
_entry.id   AF-A0A943AGC3-F1
#
_cell.length_a   1.000
_cell.length_b   1.000
_cell.length_c   1.000
_cell.angle_alpha   90.00
_cell.angle_beta   90.00
_cell.angle_gamma   90.00
#
_symmetry.space_group_name_H-M   'P 1'
#
loop_
_entity.id
_entity.type
_entity.pdbx_description
1 polymer ?
#
loop_
_entity_poly.entity_id
_entity_poly.type
_entity_poly.pdbx_seq_one_letter_code
_entity_poly.pdbx_strand_id
1 'polypeptide(L)'
;MRISTAEIKILIKECIKQEGMYTASDFKEYIAVNSGKDVTRGQISGAVSQLVDTKEIVRVGRGLYAKDMKVTINKKKSIVHEEEDTLKTQIYNTLIKVEKELATTISSIDIWKVNDENFEIVTKMRELKDYIEEIKVQCK
;
A
#
# COMPACT_ATOMS: atom_id res chain seq x y z
N MET A 1 -20.31 -26.12 13.86
CA MET A 1 -18.96 -26.04 14.49
C MET A 1 -18.60 -24.58 14.74
N ARG A 2 -18.05 -24.25 15.90
CA ARG A 2 -17.62 -22.87 16.22
C ARG A 2 -16.30 -22.59 15.50
N ILE A 3 -16.22 -21.48 14.77
CA ILE A 3 -14.98 -21.06 14.12
C ILE A 3 -14.01 -20.50 15.16
N SER A 4 -12.72 -20.86 15.05
CA SER A 4 -11.67 -20.34 15.91
C SER A 4 -11.15 -18.98 15.41
N THR A 5 -10.58 -18.18 16.31
CA THR A 5 -9.93 -16.90 15.93
C THR A 5 -8.76 -17.11 14.97
N ALA A 6 -8.04 -18.23 15.07
CA ALA A 6 -6.96 -18.57 14.14
C ALA A 6 -7.48 -18.82 12.71
N GLU A 7 -8.57 -19.59 12.58
CA GLU A 7 -9.24 -19.80 11.29
C GLU A 7 -9.73 -18.48 10.68
N ILE A 8 -10.38 -17.63 11.48
CA ILE A 8 -10.84 -16.29 11.02
C ILE A 8 -9.66 -15.49 10.45
N LYS A 9 -8.52 -15.46 11.15
CA LYS A 9 -7.34 -14.72 10.68
C LYS A 9 -6.75 -15.27 9.38
N ILE A 10 -6.73 -16.60 9.21
CA ILE A 10 -6.28 -17.22 7.96
C ILE A 10 -7.19 -16.78 6.80
N LEU A 11 -8.51 -16.87 6.99
CA LEU A 11 -9.49 -16.52 5.96
C LEU A 11 -9.48 -15.03 5.62
N ILE A 12 -9.30 -14.14 6.60
CA ILE A 12 -9.13 -12.70 6.33
C ILE A 12 -7.88 -12.47 5.47
N LYS A 13 -6.77 -13.13 5.78
CA LYS A 13 -5.54 -13.02 5.00
C LYS A 13 -5.68 -13.57 3.59
N GLU A 14 -6.51 -14.59 3.40
CA GLU A 14 -6.82 -15.12 2.07
C GLU A 14 -7.73 -14.17 1.27
N CYS A 15 -8.72 -13.56 1.93
CA CYS A 15 -9.60 -12.56 1.34
C CYS A 15 -8.83 -11.38 0.74
N ILE A 16 -7.82 -10.88 1.45
CA ILE A 16 -6.99 -9.74 1.03
C ILE A 16 -5.78 -10.13 0.16
N LYS A 17 -5.65 -11.39 -0.28
CA LYS A 17 -4.54 -11.78 -1.16
C LYS A 17 -4.57 -11.00 -2.48
N GLN A 18 -5.77 -10.68 -2.95
CA GLN A 18 -6.00 -9.82 -4.11
C GLN A 18 -5.83 -8.35 -3.69
N GLU A 19 -5.32 -7.52 -4.60
CA GLU A 19 -5.19 -6.09 -4.33
C GLU A 19 -6.59 -5.46 -4.27
N GLY A 20 -6.85 -4.70 -3.20
CA GLY A 20 -8.17 -4.12 -2.97
C GLY A 20 -8.33 -3.54 -1.57
N MET A 21 -9.47 -2.90 -1.35
CA MET A 21 -9.91 -2.42 -0.05
C MET A 21 -11.08 -3.26 0.41
N TYR A 22 -11.02 -3.69 1.66
CA TYR A 22 -11.96 -4.65 2.24
C TYR A 22 -12.57 -4.10 3.52
N THR A 23 -13.83 -4.41 3.72
CA THR A 23 -14.62 -4.07 4.90
C THR A 23 -14.82 -5.30 5.78
N ALA A 24 -15.31 -5.07 7.00
CA ALA A 24 -15.74 -6.16 7.87
C ALA A 24 -16.87 -7.01 7.25
N SER A 25 -17.68 -6.43 6.36
CA SER A 25 -18.74 -7.16 5.64
C SER A 25 -18.14 -8.13 4.62
N ASP A 26 -17.12 -7.68 3.86
CA ASP A 26 -16.43 -8.51 2.86
C ASP A 26 -15.76 -9.71 3.56
N PHE A 27 -15.13 -9.49 4.71
CA PHE A 27 -14.58 -10.58 5.52
C PHE A 27 -15.66 -11.54 6.01
N LYS A 28 -16.81 -11.02 6.44
CA LYS A 28 -17.92 -11.87 6.89
C LYS A 28 -18.40 -12.78 5.76
N GLU A 29 -18.62 -12.21 4.58
CA GLU A 29 -19.09 -12.94 3.41
C GLU A 29 -18.06 -13.98 2.96
N TYR A 30 -16.79 -13.58 2.86
CA TYR A 30 -15.70 -14.50 2.50
C TYR A 30 -15.59 -15.67 3.47
N ILE A 31 -15.65 -15.43 4.78
CA ILE A 31 -15.58 -16.48 5.79
C ILE A 31 -16.79 -17.40 5.69
N ALA A 32 -18.00 -16.86 5.52
CA ALA A 32 -19.21 -17.68 5.40
C ALA A 32 -19.13 -18.61 4.17
N VAL A 33 -18.67 -18.09 3.03
CA VAL A 33 -18.51 -18.86 1.79
C VAL A 33 -17.42 -19.93 1.91
N ASN A 34 -16.27 -19.61 2.50
CA ASN A 34 -15.10 -20.51 2.50
C ASN A 34 -15.03 -21.47 3.70
N SER A 35 -15.74 -21.18 4.79
CA SER A 35 -15.75 -22.03 5.99
C SER A 35 -17.09 -22.73 6.25
N GLY A 36 -18.19 -22.25 5.65
CA GLY A 36 -19.54 -22.70 5.97
C GLY A 36 -19.97 -22.42 7.42
N LYS A 37 -19.23 -21.56 8.13
CA LYS A 37 -19.47 -21.20 9.54
C LYS A 37 -19.86 -19.72 9.63
N ASP A 38 -20.81 -19.43 10.51
CA ASP A 38 -21.18 -18.04 10.81
C ASP A 38 -20.20 -17.42 11.81
N VAL A 39 -20.01 -16.10 11.69
CA VAL A 39 -19.08 -15.34 12.52
C VAL A 39 -19.74 -14.05 13.01
N THR A 40 -19.44 -13.68 14.25
CA THR A 40 -19.97 -12.44 14.83
C THR A 40 -19.10 -11.24 14.44
N ARG A 41 -19.72 -10.04 14.44
CA ARG A 41 -18.99 -8.77 14.23
C ARG A 41 -17.84 -8.59 15.23
N GLY A 42 -18.03 -9.01 16.49
CA GLY A 42 -17.00 -8.94 17.53
C GLY A 42 -15.80 -9.84 17.24
N GLN A 43 -16.02 -11.06 16.72
CA GLN A 43 -14.94 -11.97 16.33
C GLN A 43 -14.14 -11.43 15.14
N ILE A 44 -14.81 -10.87 14.12
CA ILE A 44 -14.13 -10.21 13.00
C ILE A 44 -13.32 -9.03 13.53
N SER A 45 -13.94 -8.15 14.32
CA SER A 45 -13.26 -6.96 14.85
C SER A 45 -12.02 -7.34 15.66
N GLY A 46 -12.12 -8.36 16.53
CA GLY A 46 -10.98 -8.84 17.32
C GLY A 46 -9.86 -9.42 16.46
N ALA A 47 -10.21 -10.21 15.43
CA ALA A 47 -9.23 -10.77 14.50
C ALA A 47 -8.55 -9.69 13.65
N VAL A 48 -9.32 -8.73 13.16
CA VAL A 48 -8.82 -7.58 12.38
C VAL A 48 -7.91 -6.70 13.22
N SER A 49 -8.29 -6.35 14.46
CA SER A 49 -7.41 -5.61 15.37
C SER A 49 -6.08 -6.32 15.58
N GLN A 50 -6.10 -7.62 15.86
CA GLN A 50 -4.87 -8.40 16.02
C GLN A 50 -4.00 -8.39 14.75
N LEU A 51 -4.60 -8.51 13.57
CA LEU A 51 -3.88 -8.49 12.30
C LEU A 51 -3.31 -7.10 11.96
N VAL A 52 -3.98 -6.03 12.38
CA VAL A 52 -3.47 -4.67 12.27
C VAL A 52 -2.31 -4.46 13.24
N ASP A 53 -2.45 -4.92 14.49
CA ASP A 53 -1.42 -4.81 15.52
C ASP A 53 -0.15 -5.60 15.13
N THR A 54 -0.29 -6.76 14.48
CA THR A 54 0.84 -7.55 13.94
C THR A 54 1.37 -7.01 12.61
N LYS A 55 0.82 -5.90 12.11
CA LYS A 55 1.11 -5.31 10.80
C LYS A 55 0.84 -6.26 9.62
N GLU A 56 0.12 -7.38 9.79
CA GLU A 56 -0.23 -8.29 8.70
C GLU A 56 -1.23 -7.66 7.70
N ILE A 57 -2.04 -6.71 8.18
CA ILE A 57 -2.97 -5.90 7.40
C ILE A 57 -2.87 -4.43 7.85
N VAL A 58 -3.28 -3.49 7.00
CA VAL A 58 -3.30 -2.05 7.33
C VAL A 58 -4.71 -1.50 7.27
N ARG A 59 -5.00 -0.53 8.15
CA ARG A 59 -6.23 0.26 8.11
C ARG A 59 -6.02 1.49 7.23
N VAL A 60 -6.72 1.54 6.10
CA VAL A 60 -6.61 2.63 5.11
C VAL A 60 -7.73 3.67 5.25
N GLY A 61 -8.76 3.38 6.05
CA GLY A 61 -9.87 4.28 6.30
C GLY A 61 -10.78 3.82 7.43
N ARG A 62 -11.89 4.53 7.66
CA ARG A 62 -12.89 4.14 8.66
C ARG A 62 -13.59 2.84 8.22
N GLY A 63 -13.14 1.72 8.76
CA GLY A 63 -13.70 0.39 8.45
C GLY A 63 -13.18 -0.22 7.15
N LEU A 64 -12.10 0.33 6.58
CA LEU A 64 -11.45 -0.14 5.36
C LEU A 64 -10.04 -0.69 5.68
N TYR A 65 -9.76 -1.87 5.16
CA TYR A 65 -8.54 -2.62 5.40
C TYR A 65 -7.93 -3.08 4.08
N ALA A 66 -6.60 -3.15 4.03
CA ALA A 66 -5.86 -3.65 2.87
C ALA A 66 -4.69 -4.52 3.33
N LYS A 67 -4.14 -5.31 2.41
CA LYS A 67 -2.92 -6.08 2.64
C LYS A 67 -1.74 -5.13 2.84
N ASP A 68 -0.97 -5.34 3.90
CA ASP A 68 0.27 -4.58 4.09
C ASP A 68 1.34 -5.07 3.10
N MET A 69 1.61 -4.28 2.07
CA MET A 69 2.68 -4.55 1.10
C MET A 69 4.08 -4.55 1.73
N LYS A 70 4.25 -4.04 2.97
CA LYS A 70 5.54 -4.01 3.68
C LYS A 70 5.87 -5.34 4.37
N VAL A 71 4.90 -6.24 4.59
CA VAL A 71 5.07 -7.51 5.33
C VAL A 71 5.92 -8.53 4.60
N THR A 72 6.06 -8.43 3.28
CA THR A 72 6.92 -9.35 2.53
C THR A 72 8.42 -9.04 2.73
N ILE A 73 8.78 -7.91 3.35
CA ILE A 73 10.18 -7.44 3.38
C ILE A 73 10.84 -7.58 4.76
N ASN A 74 10.12 -7.49 5.88
CA ASN A 74 10.78 -7.30 7.18
C ASN A 74 10.48 -8.36 8.25
N LYS A 75 11.19 -9.50 8.15
CA LYS A 75 11.71 -10.19 9.34
C LYS A 75 13.07 -9.60 9.71
N LYS A 76 13.15 -8.31 10.06
CA LYS A 76 14.29 -7.73 10.80
C LYS A 76 13.99 -6.33 11.35
N LYS A 77 13.78 -6.32 12.67
CA LYS A 77 14.40 -5.45 13.68
C LYS A 77 14.19 -3.92 13.67
N SER A 78 13.99 -3.47 14.90
CA SER A 78 14.28 -2.18 15.55
C SER A 78 13.30 -1.02 15.36
N ILE A 79 12.44 -0.93 16.38
CA ILE A 79 11.95 0.29 17.04
C ILE A 79 13.12 1.27 17.24
N VAL A 80 12.97 2.53 16.83
CA VAL A 80 13.14 3.81 17.58
C VAL A 80 13.02 4.95 16.54
N HIS A 81 12.14 5.94 16.77
CA HIS A 81 11.80 7.14 15.95
C HIS A 81 10.74 6.98 14.82
N GLU A 82 9.52 6.50 15.09
CA GLU A 82 8.60 6.09 14.00
C GLU A 82 7.65 7.16 13.41
N GLU A 83 7.38 8.34 13.98
CA GLU A 83 6.34 9.22 13.39
C GLU A 83 6.84 10.20 12.31
N GLU A 84 7.97 10.90 12.52
CA GLU A 84 8.54 11.79 11.49
C GLU A 84 9.28 11.01 10.40
N ASP A 85 9.93 9.91 10.79
CA ASP A 85 10.80 9.13 9.91
C ASP A 85 9.98 8.24 8.95
N THR A 86 8.77 7.83 9.35
CA THR A 86 7.89 7.06 8.45
C THR A 86 7.27 7.90 7.35
N LEU A 87 6.95 9.18 7.59
CA LEU A 87 6.40 10.07 6.57
C LEU A 87 7.46 10.44 5.53
N LYS A 88 8.63 10.92 5.97
CA LYS A 88 9.74 11.22 5.06
C LYS A 88 10.19 9.99 4.28
N THR A 89 10.28 8.82 4.93
CA THR A 89 10.60 7.55 4.25
C THR A 89 9.53 7.14 3.24
N GLN A 90 8.24 7.33 3.54
CA GLN A 90 7.16 7.02 2.59
C GLN A 90 7.18 7.95 1.38
N ILE A 91 7.37 9.25 1.61
CA ILE A 91 7.49 10.25 0.55
C ILE A 91 8.71 9.93 -0.32
N TYR A 92 9.89 9.73 0.29
CA TYR A 92 11.12 9.40 -0.43
C TYR A 92 10.98 8.13 -1.29
N ASN A 93 10.42 7.06 -0.75
CA ASN A 93 10.21 5.82 -1.50
C ASN A 93 9.20 5.98 -2.64
N THR A 94 8.16 6.80 -2.44
CA THR A 94 7.17 7.10 -3.49
C THR A 94 7.80 7.92 -4.61
N LEU A 95 8.56 8.96 -4.26
CA LEU A 95 9.25 9.82 -5.21
C LEU A 95 10.29 9.06 -6.04
N ILE A 96 11.00 8.09 -5.45
CA ILE A 96 11.90 7.20 -6.20
C ILE A 96 11.16 6.40 -7.28
N LYS A 97 9.96 5.90 -6.99
CA LYS A 97 9.18 5.15 -7.98
C LYS A 97 8.71 6.06 -9.11
N VAL A 98 8.15 7.21 -8.76
CA VAL A 98 7.66 8.21 -9.73
C VAL A 98 8.80 8.69 -10.62
N GLU A 99 9.97 9.00 -10.05
CA GLU A 99 11.15 9.43 -10.81
C GLU A 99 11.61 8.37 -11.81
N LYS A 100 11.66 7.09 -11.42
CA LYS A 100 12.06 6.01 -12.32
C LYS A 100 11.12 5.87 -13.51
N GLU A 101 9.81 5.89 -13.27
CA GLU A 101 8.81 5.82 -14.33
C GLU A 101 8.88 7.07 -15.24
N LEU A 102 9.02 8.26 -14.64
CA LEU A 102 9.13 9.52 -15.36
C LEU A 102 10.40 9.57 -16.22
N ALA A 103 11.56 9.17 -15.68
CA ALA A 103 12.82 9.12 -16.41
C ALA A 103 12.79 8.11 -17.56
N THR A 104 12.17 6.95 -17.36
CA THR A 104 11.98 5.94 -18.41
C THR A 104 11.12 6.49 -19.53
N THR A 105 10.02 7.16 -19.17
CA THR A 105 9.10 7.78 -20.13
C THR A 105 9.80 8.88 -20.93
N ILE A 106 10.46 9.83 -20.28
CA ILE A 106 11.21 10.91 -20.95
C ILE A 106 12.30 10.35 -21.87
N SER A 107 13.02 9.31 -21.44
CA SER A 107 14.10 8.70 -22.23
C SER A 107 13.58 7.94 -23.45
N SER A 108 12.32 7.49 -23.41
CA SER A 108 11.68 6.80 -24.54
C SER A 108 11.14 7.75 -25.62
N ILE A 109 11.07 9.05 -25.32
CA ILE A 109 10.54 10.06 -26.26
C ILE A 109 11.61 10.42 -27.27
N ASP A 110 11.28 10.24 -28.55
CA ASP A 110 12.10 10.73 -29.66
C ASP A 110 11.86 12.23 -29.84
N ILE A 111 12.76 13.04 -29.26
CA ILE A 111 12.67 14.51 -29.21
C ILE A 111 12.62 15.12 -30.62
N TRP A 112 13.19 14.44 -31.62
CA TRP A 112 13.21 14.93 -33.00
C TRP A 112 11.88 14.74 -33.73
N LYS A 113 10.91 14.04 -33.11
CA LYS A 113 9.59 13.74 -33.69
C LYS A 113 8.42 14.38 -32.93
N VAL A 114 8.69 15.17 -31.89
CA VAL A 114 7.64 15.91 -31.16
C VAL A 114 7.41 17.27 -31.82
N ASN A 115 6.14 17.70 -31.84
CA ASN A 115 5.75 19.04 -32.24
C ASN A 115 6.05 20.04 -31.09
N ASP A 116 5.91 21.34 -31.36
CA ASP A 116 6.24 22.40 -30.40
C ASP A 116 5.45 22.30 -29.08
N GLU A 117 4.14 21.98 -29.16
CA GLU A 117 3.30 21.77 -27.97
C GLU A 117 3.77 20.57 -27.12
N ASN A 118 4.09 19.45 -27.76
CA ASN A 118 4.59 18.26 -27.06
C ASN A 118 6.02 18.46 -26.55
N PHE A 119 6.83 19.29 -27.22
CA PHE A 119 8.16 19.66 -26.74
C PHE A 119 8.09 20.47 -25.45
N GLU A 120 7.15 21.40 -25.34
CA GLU A 120 6.90 22.15 -24.10
C GLU A 120 6.47 21.21 -22.96
N ILE A 121 5.62 20.21 -23.27
CA ILE A 121 5.22 19.17 -22.30
C ILE A 121 6.44 18.36 -21.83
N VAL A 122 7.32 17.93 -22.75
CA VAL A 122 8.55 17.20 -22.40
C VAL A 122 9.47 18.03 -21.51
N THR A 123 9.55 19.34 -21.77
CA THR A 123 10.34 20.28 -20.96
C THR A 123 9.77 20.38 -19.54
N LYS A 124 8.45 20.56 -19.39
CA LYS A 124 7.78 20.56 -18.08
C LYS A 124 7.94 19.23 -17.34
N MET A 125 7.96 18.10 -18.04
CA MET A 125 8.23 16.79 -17.44
C MET A 125 9.66 16.68 -16.90
N ARG A 126 10.65 17.31 -17.55
CA ARG A 126 12.03 17.37 -17.04
C ARG A 126 12.14 18.26 -15.82
N GLU A 127 11.50 19.43 -15.82
CA GLU A 127 11.45 20.31 -14.67
C GLU A 127 10.79 19.63 -13.47
N LEU A 128 9.69 18.89 -13.69
CA LEU A 128 9.04 18.09 -12.64
C LEU A 128 10.01 17.06 -12.04
N LYS A 129 10.86 16.41 -12.85
CA LYS A 129 11.88 15.49 -12.36
C LYS A 129 12.88 16.20 -11.43
N ASP A 130 13.27 17.43 -11.75
CA ASP A 130 14.19 18.20 -10.93
C ASP A 130 13.55 18.62 -9.59
N TYR A 131 12.28 19.04 -9.60
CA TYR A 131 11.52 19.28 -8.35
C TYR A 131 11.37 18.02 -7.49
N ILE A 132 11.18 16.85 -8.11
CA ILE A 132 11.15 15.57 -7.38
C ILE A 132 12.50 15.30 -6.69
N GLU A 133 13.62 15.61 -7.35
CA GLU A 133 14.96 15.50 -6.74
C GLU A 133 15.10 16.42 -5.52
N GLU A 134 14.68 17.68 -5.63
CA GLU A 134 14.75 18.63 -4.53
C GLU A 134 13.94 18.18 -3.30
N ILE A 135 12.73 17.64 -3.50
CA ILE A 135 11.90 17.14 -2.40
C ILE A 135 12.55 15.89 -1.77
N LYS A 136 13.14 15.00 -2.56
CA LYS A 136 13.87 13.83 -2.03
C LYS A 136 15.05 14.24 -1.16
N VAL A 137 15.78 15.30 -1.52
CA VAL A 137 16.90 15.83 -0.70
C VAL A 137 16.40 16.33 0.66
N GLN A 138 15.21 16.94 0.72
CA GLN A 138 14.59 17.40 1.98
C GLN A 138 14.02 16.25 2.83
N CYS A 139 13.78 15.09 2.20
CA CYS A 139 13.31 13.87 2.87
C CYS A 139 14.44 12.95 3.37
N LYS A 140 15.70 13.23 3.00
CA LYS A 140 16.89 12.63 3.61
C LYS A 140 17.18 13.24 4.99
#